data_AF-B1L423-F1
#
_entry.id   AF-B1L423-F1
#
_cell.length_a   1.000
_cell.length_b   1.000
_cell.length_c   1.000
_cell.angle_alpha   90.00
_cell.angle_beta   90.00
_cell.angle_gamma   90.00
#
_symmetry.space_group_name_H-M   'P 1'
#
loop_
_entity.id
_entity.type
_entity.pdbx_description
1 polymer ?
#
loop_
_entity_poly.entity_id
_entity_poly.type
_entity_poly.pdbx_seq_one_letter_code
_entity_poly.pdbx_strand_id
1 'polypeptide(L)'
;MMKRILLILLLILAAIYLSIPQRRDQEGTGTQEREIMTGKRELRLVKAGATHYEVRLMPDETMLMYIEPDEWQGNSDVYPVVGGRRVGHHWSQFLMLSPGKWLTDRVESEGEFLIRFEVIKDSGKLIVYRGEWGFRDYFVTAATHYIWVEDGLLFRYVKTNLTVLRDIPDPVGAIWVELMNYPDYYATAVSKTEEGLITYDMRGVTGHALKEYTLGSYGWIALVNPLSDVRGSPALVLIRSSQKAHPTVCNCPNVDNIEIHMLGNEERMLKKGDSFELHYLLIVSDEPNSYSWIDGAVERAKPVIELIDRGELP
;
A
#
# COMPACT_ATOMS: atom_id res chain seq x y z
N MET A 1 32.04 19.75 -66.01
CA MET A 1 32.21 18.84 -64.84
C MET A 1 31.06 18.93 -63.83
N MET A 2 30.56 20.13 -63.46
CA MET A 2 29.47 20.31 -62.48
C MET A 2 28.14 19.60 -62.82
N LYS A 3 27.75 19.47 -64.09
CA LYS A 3 26.46 18.84 -64.47
C LYS A 3 26.38 17.33 -64.17
N ARG A 4 27.51 16.61 -64.17
CA ARG A 4 27.53 15.16 -63.84
C ARG A 4 27.48 14.91 -62.33
N ILE A 5 28.09 15.79 -61.54
CA ILE A 5 28.06 15.71 -60.07
C ILE A 5 26.65 15.99 -59.54
N LEU A 6 25.95 16.97 -60.12
CA LEU A 6 24.56 17.28 -59.74
C LEU A 6 23.60 16.12 -60.05
N LEU A 7 23.79 15.42 -61.17
CA LEU A 7 22.97 14.27 -61.55
C LEU A 7 23.18 13.07 -60.60
N ILE A 8 24.43 12.83 -60.18
CA ILE A 8 24.75 11.77 -59.22
C ILE A 8 24.18 12.10 -57.84
N LEU A 9 24.26 13.36 -57.40
CA LEU A 9 23.64 13.81 -56.15
C LEU A 9 22.11 13.68 -56.16
N LEU A 10 21.45 14.00 -57.27
CA LEU A 10 20.01 13.82 -57.44
C LEU A 10 19.59 12.33 -57.40
N LEU A 11 20.40 11.45 -58.00
CA LEU A 11 20.15 10.00 -57.97
C LEU A 11 20.35 9.41 -56.57
N ILE A 12 21.34 9.88 -55.81
CA ILE A 12 21.57 9.45 -54.43
C ILE A 12 20.43 9.94 -53.52
N LEU A 13 19.99 11.20 -53.67
CA LEU A 13 18.86 11.73 -52.91
C LEU A 13 17.54 10.99 -53.23
N ALA A 14 17.30 10.64 -54.50
CA ALA A 14 16.14 9.85 -54.89
C ALA A 14 16.20 8.43 -54.33
N ALA A 15 17.38 7.79 -54.32
CA ALA A 15 17.57 6.47 -53.72
C ALA A 15 17.35 6.50 -52.21
N ILE A 16 17.83 7.53 -51.50
CA ILE A 16 17.59 7.71 -50.06
C ILE A 16 16.09 7.93 -49.79
N TYR A 17 15.41 8.76 -50.59
CA TYR A 17 13.97 9.01 -50.43
C TYR A 17 13.10 7.76 -50.68
N LEU A 18 13.53 6.89 -51.61
CA LEU A 18 12.90 5.59 -51.88
C LEU A 18 13.28 4.50 -50.86
N SER A 19 14.34 4.71 -50.08
CA SER A 19 14.81 3.78 -49.03
C SER A 19 14.27 4.11 -47.64
N ILE A 20 13.63 5.27 -47.48
CA ILE A 20 12.87 5.59 -46.26
C ILE A 20 11.57 4.79 -46.34
N PRO A 21 11.31 3.84 -45.42
CA PRO A 21 10.04 3.15 -45.39
C PRO A 21 8.94 4.19 -45.17
N GLN A 22 8.14 4.45 -46.20
CA GLN A 22 6.89 5.16 -46.05
C GLN A 22 6.06 4.38 -45.02
N ARG A 23 5.78 5.00 -43.87
CA ARG A 23 4.65 4.58 -43.02
C ARG A 23 3.42 4.64 -43.91
N ARG A 24 3.06 3.49 -44.50
CA ARG A 24 1.69 3.25 -44.91
C ARG A 24 0.92 3.17 -43.61
N ASP A 25 -0.04 4.07 -43.46
CA ASP A 25 -1.24 3.79 -42.69
C ASP A 25 -1.88 2.55 -43.32
N GLN A 26 -1.43 1.38 -42.85
CA GLN A 26 -2.24 0.19 -42.87
C GLN A 26 -3.04 0.24 -41.59
N GLU A 27 -4.33 0.50 -41.75
CA GLU A 27 -5.38 -0.13 -40.94
C GLU A 27 -5.17 -1.66 -41.01
N GLY A 28 -4.14 -2.12 -40.32
CA GLY A 28 -4.06 -3.48 -39.85
C GLY A 28 -4.87 -3.48 -38.57
N THR A 29 -5.95 -4.25 -38.57
CA THR A 29 -6.57 -4.78 -37.37
C THR A 29 -5.53 -5.62 -36.62
N GLY A 30 -4.56 -4.93 -36.04
CA GLY A 30 -3.63 -5.45 -35.05
C GLY A 30 -4.40 -5.54 -33.75
N THR A 31 -5.25 -6.55 -33.66
CA THR A 31 -5.33 -7.34 -32.44
C THR A 31 -3.89 -7.64 -32.06
N GLN A 32 -3.29 -6.79 -31.22
CA GLN A 32 -2.39 -7.29 -30.21
C GLN A 32 -3.19 -8.40 -29.56
N GLU A 33 -2.84 -9.63 -29.94
CA GLU A 33 -3.10 -10.78 -29.11
C GLU A 33 -2.64 -10.36 -27.72
N ARG A 34 -3.59 -9.91 -26.90
CA ARG A 34 -3.61 -10.30 -25.50
C ARG A 34 -3.43 -11.80 -25.59
N GLU A 35 -2.21 -12.28 -25.42
CA GLU A 35 -2.00 -13.63 -24.95
C GLU A 35 -2.91 -13.73 -23.75
N ILE A 36 -4.05 -14.39 -23.97
CA ILE A 36 -4.93 -14.82 -22.92
C ILE A 36 -4.06 -15.83 -22.19
N MET A 37 -3.33 -15.36 -21.20
CA MET A 37 -2.63 -16.22 -20.28
C MET A 37 -3.68 -17.05 -19.58
N THR A 38 -3.86 -18.24 -20.12
CA THR A 38 -4.82 -19.27 -19.70
C THR A 38 -4.38 -19.96 -18.41
N GLY A 39 -3.28 -19.50 -17.79
CA GLY A 39 -2.91 -19.89 -16.43
C GLY A 39 -3.89 -19.30 -15.43
N LYS A 40 -4.43 -20.15 -14.56
CA LYS A 40 -5.22 -19.73 -13.41
C LYS A 40 -4.37 -18.75 -12.58
N ARG A 41 -4.80 -17.49 -12.47
CA ARG A 41 -4.13 -16.51 -11.61
C ARG A 41 -4.05 -17.05 -10.19
N GLU A 42 -2.83 -17.11 -9.66
CA GLU A 42 -2.54 -17.63 -8.33
C GLU A 42 -1.50 -16.75 -7.67
N LEU A 43 -1.62 -16.53 -6.37
CA LEU A 43 -0.60 -15.85 -5.57
C LEU A 43 0.39 -16.85 -5.03
N ARG A 44 1.66 -16.46 -4.94
CA ARG A 44 2.71 -17.18 -4.23
C ARG A 44 3.45 -16.24 -3.30
N LEU A 45 3.63 -16.64 -2.05
CA LEU A 45 4.53 -16.03 -1.08
C LEU A 45 5.83 -16.83 -1.10
N VAL A 46 6.91 -16.23 -1.58
CA VAL A 46 8.21 -16.89 -1.74
C VAL A 46 9.24 -16.24 -0.83
N LYS A 47 10.11 -17.06 -0.22
CA LYS A 47 11.32 -16.54 0.42
C LYS A 47 12.34 -16.21 -0.67
N ALA A 48 12.54 -14.92 -0.94
CA ALA A 48 13.35 -14.44 -2.07
C ALA A 48 14.78 -14.05 -1.68
N GLY A 49 15.08 -13.94 -0.38
CA GLY A 49 16.43 -13.72 0.13
C GLY A 49 16.67 -14.31 1.51
N ALA A 50 17.77 -13.87 2.15
CA ALA A 50 18.09 -14.29 3.52
C ALA A 50 17.02 -13.81 4.51
N THR A 51 16.60 -12.55 4.33
CA THR A 51 15.72 -11.80 5.24
C THR A 51 14.34 -11.53 4.66
N HIS A 52 14.20 -11.38 3.33
CA HIS A 52 12.94 -10.97 2.71
C HIS A 52 12.10 -12.07 2.04
N TYR A 53 10.82 -11.73 1.90
CA TYR A 53 9.79 -12.47 1.19
C TYR A 53 9.14 -11.61 0.11
N GLU A 54 8.60 -12.26 -0.92
CA GLU A 54 7.86 -11.59 -1.99
C GLU A 54 6.51 -12.25 -2.21
N VAL A 55 5.50 -11.43 -2.47
CA VAL A 55 4.20 -11.88 -2.98
C VAL A 55 4.18 -11.69 -4.48
N ARG A 56 4.04 -12.79 -5.23
CA ARG A 56 4.02 -12.78 -6.69
C ARG A 56 2.68 -13.28 -7.22
N LEU A 57 2.21 -12.66 -8.31
CA LEU A 57 1.04 -13.09 -9.06
C LEU A 57 1.47 -13.91 -10.27
N MET A 58 1.05 -15.17 -10.30
CA MET A 58 1.29 -16.11 -11.38
C MET A 58 0.23 -15.97 -12.48
N PRO A 59 0.55 -16.32 -13.74
CA PRO A 59 1.84 -16.83 -14.19
C PRO A 59 2.86 -15.75 -14.61
N ASP A 60 2.49 -14.46 -14.59
CA ASP A 60 3.39 -13.34 -14.99
C ASP A 60 4.57 -13.13 -14.03
N GLU A 61 4.55 -13.76 -12.86
CA GLU A 61 5.46 -13.52 -11.74
C GLU A 61 5.50 -12.04 -11.30
N THR A 62 4.43 -11.30 -11.52
CA THR A 62 4.32 -9.89 -11.13
C THR A 62 4.48 -9.77 -9.61
N MET A 63 5.52 -9.10 -9.15
CA MET A 63 5.72 -8.79 -7.73
C MET A 63 4.68 -7.75 -7.29
N LEU A 64 3.89 -8.12 -6.29
CA LEU A 64 2.87 -7.28 -5.68
C LEU A 64 3.30 -6.71 -4.34
N MET A 65 4.17 -7.43 -3.63
CA MET A 65 4.70 -7.01 -2.35
C MET A 65 6.12 -7.53 -2.14
N TYR A 66 6.95 -6.71 -1.51
CA TYR A 66 8.25 -7.07 -0.96
C TYR A 66 8.18 -6.86 0.55
N ILE A 67 8.53 -7.87 1.34
CA ILE A 67 8.32 -7.91 2.80
C ILE A 67 9.64 -8.20 3.49
N GLU A 68 10.01 -7.40 4.48
CA GLU A 68 11.20 -7.61 5.33
C GLU A 68 10.75 -7.79 6.79
N PRO A 69 10.49 -9.02 7.24
CA PRO A 69 9.98 -9.30 8.58
C PRO A 69 10.90 -8.86 9.71
N ASP A 70 12.21 -8.99 9.53
CA ASP A 70 13.22 -8.73 10.56
C ASP A 70 13.84 -7.34 10.38
N GLU A 71 14.35 -7.04 9.17
CA GLU A 71 15.05 -5.79 8.89
C GLU A 71 14.12 -4.57 8.86
N TRP A 72 12.88 -4.73 8.37
CA TRP A 72 11.88 -3.66 8.34
C TRP A 72 10.66 -4.00 9.19
N GLN A 73 10.82 -4.81 10.24
CA GLN A 73 9.76 -4.97 11.25
C GLN A 73 8.44 -5.53 10.69
N GLY A 74 8.47 -6.24 9.55
CA GLY A 74 7.25 -6.70 8.87
C GLY A 74 6.65 -5.73 7.87
N ASN A 75 7.29 -4.59 7.66
CA ASN A 75 6.86 -3.65 6.66
C ASN A 75 7.01 -4.23 5.26
N SER A 76 6.30 -3.60 4.34
CA SER A 76 6.32 -4.03 2.97
C SER A 76 6.25 -2.88 1.99
N ASP A 77 7.04 -2.97 0.93
CA ASP A 77 6.77 -2.22 -0.29
C ASP A 77 5.57 -2.87 -1.01
N VAL A 78 4.63 -2.04 -1.44
CA VAL A 78 3.38 -2.46 -2.07
C VAL A 78 3.32 -1.96 -3.51
N TYR A 79 2.91 -2.84 -4.42
CA TYR A 79 2.85 -2.59 -5.85
C TYR A 79 1.42 -2.86 -6.37
N PRO A 80 0.98 -2.11 -7.39
CA PRO A 80 -0.28 -2.37 -8.06
C PRO A 80 -0.17 -3.62 -8.93
N VAL A 81 -1.32 -4.21 -9.28
CA VAL A 81 -1.38 -5.38 -10.17
C VAL A 81 -0.77 -5.08 -11.56
N VAL A 82 -0.81 -3.81 -11.98
CA VAL A 82 -0.24 -3.32 -13.25
C VAL A 82 0.54 -2.03 -13.02
N GLY A 83 1.65 -1.86 -13.72
CA GLY A 83 2.43 -0.61 -13.76
C GLY A 83 3.81 -0.71 -13.10
N GLY A 84 4.08 -1.77 -12.34
CA GLY A 84 5.41 -2.13 -11.82
C GLY A 84 6.07 -1.13 -10.87
N ARG A 85 5.43 0.02 -10.60
CA ARG A 85 5.95 1.07 -9.72
C ARG A 85 5.37 0.90 -8.32
N ARG A 86 6.21 1.07 -7.31
CA ARG A 86 5.81 1.04 -5.90
C ARG A 86 4.80 2.15 -5.60
N VAL A 87 3.74 1.82 -4.89
CA VAL A 87 2.66 2.72 -4.44
C VAL A 87 2.91 3.26 -3.03
N GLY A 88 3.63 2.51 -2.22
CA GLY A 88 4.01 2.94 -0.89
C GLY A 88 4.74 1.85 -0.12
N HIS A 89 5.25 2.25 1.03
CA HIS A 89 5.80 1.40 2.07
C HIS A 89 4.80 1.33 3.22
N HIS A 90 4.39 0.13 3.60
CA HIS A 90 3.28 -0.08 4.51
C HIS A 90 3.78 -0.65 5.84
N TRP A 91 3.60 0.13 6.91
CA TRP A 91 3.72 -0.32 8.30
C TRP A 91 2.40 -0.93 8.71
N SER A 92 2.37 -2.26 8.75
CA SER A 92 1.14 -3.02 8.92
C SER A 92 0.80 -3.42 10.35
N GLN A 93 1.64 -2.98 11.27
CA GLN A 93 1.62 -3.22 12.69
C GLN A 93 1.71 -1.88 13.42
N PHE A 94 1.33 -1.88 14.69
CA PHE A 94 1.15 -0.61 15.40
C PHE A 94 2.47 0.10 15.70
N LEU A 95 2.48 1.39 15.38
CA LEU A 95 3.48 2.36 15.83
C LEU A 95 2.95 3.15 17.04
N MET A 96 3.87 3.74 17.81
CA MET A 96 3.54 4.50 19.03
C MET A 96 4.42 5.75 19.20
N LEU A 97 3.77 6.88 19.49
CA LEU A 97 4.42 8.18 19.65
C LEU A 97 4.05 8.81 21.00
N SER A 98 5.07 9.25 21.74
CA SER A 98 4.92 10.17 22.87
C SER A 98 5.38 11.59 22.47
N PRO A 99 4.89 12.66 23.10
CA PRO A 99 5.30 14.03 22.78
C PRO A 99 6.82 14.22 22.75
N GLY A 100 7.36 14.62 21.60
CA GLY A 100 8.80 14.84 21.40
C GLY A 100 9.67 13.58 21.44
N LYS A 101 9.08 12.38 21.55
CA LYS A 101 9.78 11.10 21.55
C LYS A 101 8.96 10.06 20.83
N TRP A 102 9.40 9.70 19.65
CA TRP A 102 8.92 8.47 19.06
C TRP A 102 9.42 7.30 19.89
N LEU A 103 8.48 6.53 20.43
CA LEU A 103 8.82 5.29 21.12
C LEU A 103 9.26 4.22 20.11
N THR A 104 8.96 4.44 18.82
CA THR A 104 9.30 3.61 17.67
C THR A 104 10.39 4.19 16.74
N ASP A 105 10.75 5.48 16.83
CA ASP A 105 11.57 6.21 15.81
C ASP A 105 12.86 6.83 16.37
N ARG A 106 13.47 6.23 17.39
CA ARG A 106 14.94 6.15 17.32
C ARG A 106 15.30 5.10 16.25
N VAL A 107 14.94 5.46 15.02
CA VAL A 107 15.31 4.95 13.70
C VAL A 107 15.64 3.46 13.68
N GLU A 108 14.71 2.64 13.22
CA GLU A 108 14.98 1.40 12.46
C GLU A 108 15.91 0.35 13.12
N SER A 109 16.30 0.47 14.40
CA SER A 109 17.38 -0.38 14.96
C SER A 109 17.49 -0.46 16.49
N GLU A 110 17.02 0.52 17.26
CA GLU A 110 17.20 0.46 18.72
C GLU A 110 15.99 -0.14 19.43
N GLY A 111 15.89 -1.47 19.34
CA GLY A 111 15.17 -2.29 20.31
C GLY A 111 13.87 -2.90 19.81
N GLU A 112 13.52 -2.72 18.54
CA GLU A 112 12.56 -3.62 17.91
C GLU A 112 13.25 -4.94 17.53
N PHE A 113 12.49 -6.03 17.58
CA PHE A 113 12.97 -7.35 17.18
C PHE A 113 11.80 -8.25 16.76
N LEU A 114 12.03 -9.04 15.72
CA LEU A 114 11.11 -10.09 15.32
C LEU A 114 11.05 -11.18 16.39
N ILE A 115 9.87 -11.38 16.97
CA ILE A 115 9.60 -12.48 17.90
C ILE A 115 9.28 -13.75 17.12
N ARG A 116 8.42 -13.63 16.11
CA ARG A 116 7.96 -14.76 15.29
C ARG A 116 7.52 -14.28 13.92
N PHE A 117 7.91 -15.02 12.89
CA PHE A 117 7.32 -14.94 11.55
C PHE A 117 6.87 -16.32 11.10
N GLU A 118 5.65 -16.42 10.58
CA GLU A 118 5.03 -17.66 10.17
C GLU A 118 4.29 -17.49 8.85
N VAL A 119 4.65 -18.31 7.87
CA VAL A 119 3.88 -18.45 6.64
C VAL A 119 2.81 -19.52 6.86
N ILE A 120 1.55 -19.11 6.89
CA ILE A 120 0.39 -19.98 7.16
C ILE A 120 -0.09 -20.62 5.85
N LYS A 121 -0.12 -19.83 4.77
CA LYS A 121 -0.48 -20.27 3.44
C LYS A 121 0.32 -19.51 2.40
N ASP A 122 1.16 -20.22 1.67
CA ASP A 122 2.13 -19.65 0.73
C ASP A 122 1.65 -19.64 -0.72
N SER A 123 0.56 -20.34 -1.06
CA SER A 123 0.01 -20.30 -2.42
C SER A 123 -1.52 -20.41 -2.49
N GLY A 124 -2.09 -19.91 -3.58
CA GLY A 124 -3.49 -20.06 -3.92
C GLY A 124 -4.16 -18.74 -4.32
N LYS A 125 -5.49 -18.70 -4.25
CA LYS A 125 -6.26 -17.45 -4.43
C LYS A 125 -6.09 -16.47 -3.26
N LEU A 126 -5.67 -16.98 -2.11
CA LEU A 126 -5.47 -16.27 -0.86
C LEU A 126 -4.19 -16.82 -0.25
N ILE A 127 -3.26 -15.93 0.09
CA ILE A 127 -2.08 -16.25 0.88
C ILE A 127 -2.21 -15.62 2.27
N VAL A 128 -1.57 -16.25 3.25
CA VAL A 128 -1.68 -15.87 4.65
C VAL A 128 -0.31 -15.99 5.33
N TYR A 129 0.07 -14.95 6.06
CA TYR A 129 1.22 -14.99 6.96
C TYR A 129 0.94 -14.19 8.23
N ARG A 130 1.71 -14.47 9.26
CA ARG A 130 1.63 -13.79 10.55
C ARG A 130 3.02 -13.38 11.00
N GLY A 131 3.12 -12.19 11.58
CA GLY A 131 4.30 -11.76 12.33
C GLY A 131 3.95 -11.26 13.73
N GLU A 132 4.95 -11.27 14.60
CA GLU A 132 4.91 -10.76 15.96
C GLU A 132 6.26 -10.07 16.24
N TRP A 133 6.19 -8.83 16.71
CA TRP A 133 7.33 -7.94 16.90
C TRP A 133 7.28 -7.33 18.29
N GLY A 134 8.42 -7.35 18.98
CA GLY A 134 8.59 -6.68 20.26
C GLY A 134 9.23 -5.32 20.04
N PHE A 135 8.74 -4.29 20.74
CA PHE A 135 9.32 -2.96 20.74
C PHE A 135 9.89 -2.67 22.13
N ARG A 136 11.16 -3.04 22.30
CA ARG A 136 11.89 -3.08 23.57
C ARG A 136 11.09 -3.91 24.59
N ASP A 137 10.96 -3.39 25.79
CA ASP A 137 10.08 -3.87 26.84
C ASP A 137 8.81 -3.01 26.97
N TYR A 138 8.49 -2.18 25.97
CA TYR A 138 7.32 -1.30 26.00
C TYR A 138 6.04 -2.00 25.57
N PHE A 139 6.05 -2.65 24.40
CA PHE A 139 4.87 -3.33 23.87
C PHE A 139 5.26 -4.42 22.88
N VAL A 140 4.31 -5.30 22.59
CA VAL A 140 4.37 -6.28 21.51
C VAL A 140 3.22 -6.00 20.57
N THR A 141 3.45 -6.13 19.27
CA THR A 141 2.42 -6.09 18.25
C THR A 141 2.46 -7.35 17.40
N ALA A 142 1.30 -7.85 17.01
CA ALA A 142 1.18 -8.98 16.11
C ALA A 142 0.18 -8.66 15.02
N ALA A 143 0.49 -9.10 13.79
CA ALA A 143 -0.38 -8.91 12.65
C ALA A 143 -0.51 -10.21 11.84
N THR A 144 -1.74 -10.57 11.50
CA THR A 144 -2.03 -11.61 10.51
C THR A 144 -2.52 -10.94 9.23
N HIS A 145 -1.90 -11.30 8.10
CA HIS A 145 -2.17 -10.71 6.80
C HIS A 145 -2.82 -11.73 5.88
N TYR A 146 -3.89 -11.31 5.21
CA TYR A 146 -4.64 -12.07 4.24
C TYR A 146 -4.60 -11.31 2.92
N ILE A 147 -4.00 -11.90 1.90
CA ILE A 147 -3.75 -11.20 0.63
C ILE A 147 -4.38 -11.97 -0.52
N TRP A 148 -5.19 -11.27 -1.31
CA TRP A 148 -5.80 -11.78 -2.53
C TRP A 148 -5.81 -10.71 -3.62
N VAL A 149 -6.05 -11.16 -4.86
CA VAL A 149 -6.21 -10.29 -6.02
C VAL A 149 -7.52 -10.62 -6.71
N GLU A 150 -8.28 -9.59 -7.04
CA GLU A 150 -9.55 -9.71 -7.77
C GLU A 150 -9.78 -8.45 -8.61
N ASP A 151 -10.19 -8.62 -9.87
CA ASP A 151 -10.56 -7.53 -10.78
C ASP A 151 -9.56 -6.36 -10.85
N GLY A 152 -8.26 -6.66 -10.92
CA GLY A 152 -7.20 -5.64 -11.02
C GLY A 152 -6.83 -4.97 -9.70
N LEU A 153 -7.47 -5.37 -8.60
CA LEU A 153 -7.18 -4.86 -7.26
C LEU A 153 -6.34 -5.84 -6.46
N LEU A 154 -5.34 -5.29 -5.76
CA LEU A 154 -4.67 -5.98 -4.65
C LEU A 154 -5.40 -5.66 -3.36
N PHE A 155 -5.80 -6.70 -2.63
CA PHE A 155 -6.38 -6.59 -1.30
C PHE A 155 -5.44 -7.18 -0.27
N ARG A 156 -5.23 -6.46 0.83
CA ARG A 156 -4.53 -6.94 2.02
C ARG A 156 -5.37 -6.63 3.25
N TYR A 157 -6.10 -7.62 3.74
CA TYR A 157 -6.80 -7.55 5.02
C TYR A 157 -5.81 -7.88 6.14
N VAL A 158 -5.75 -7.02 7.15
CA VAL A 158 -4.80 -7.13 8.26
C VAL A 158 -5.57 -7.12 9.57
N LYS A 159 -5.30 -8.12 10.41
CA LYS A 159 -5.77 -8.19 11.79
C LYS A 159 -4.58 -7.92 12.69
N THR A 160 -4.48 -6.71 13.24
CA THR A 160 -3.36 -6.29 14.06
C THR A 160 -3.79 -5.98 15.49
N ASN A 161 -2.91 -6.30 16.44
CA ASN A 161 -3.07 -5.96 17.84
C ASN A 161 -1.76 -5.45 18.43
N LEU A 162 -1.88 -4.71 19.52
CA LEU A 162 -0.78 -4.26 20.37
C LEU A 162 -1.13 -4.51 21.83
N THR A 163 -0.15 -4.99 22.60
CA THR A 163 -0.24 -5.14 24.05
C THR A 163 0.91 -4.41 24.74
N VAL A 164 0.58 -3.52 25.67
CA VAL A 164 1.56 -2.77 26.47
C VAL A 164 2.15 -3.68 27.55
N LEU A 165 3.47 -3.86 27.55
CA LEU A 165 4.20 -4.74 28.45
C LEU A 165 4.60 -4.08 29.78
N ARG A 166 4.69 -2.75 29.81
CA ARG A 166 4.98 -1.95 31.01
C ARG A 166 4.33 -0.58 30.94
N ASP A 167 4.14 0.06 32.09
CA ASP A 167 3.66 1.44 32.15
C ASP A 167 4.54 2.37 31.30
N ILE A 168 3.90 3.14 30.42
CA ILE A 168 4.59 4.14 29.60
C ILE A 168 4.73 5.41 30.45
N PRO A 169 5.97 5.92 30.66
CA PRO A 169 6.22 7.01 31.60
C PRO A 169 5.76 8.39 31.12
N ASP A 170 5.64 8.55 29.79
CA ASP A 170 5.19 9.78 29.13
C ASP A 170 3.80 9.52 28.49
N PRO A 171 2.93 10.54 28.33
CA PRO A 171 1.69 10.38 27.59
C PRO A 171 1.95 9.88 26.16
N VAL A 172 1.08 9.03 25.66
CA VAL A 172 1.09 8.57 24.26
C VAL A 172 0.07 9.40 23.51
N GLY A 173 0.51 10.06 22.44
CA GLY A 173 -0.33 10.92 21.60
C GLY A 173 -0.77 10.27 20.29
N ALA A 174 -0.18 9.13 19.90
CA ALA A 174 -0.64 8.38 18.74
C ALA A 174 -0.30 6.89 18.86
N ILE A 175 -1.26 6.07 18.40
CA ILE A 175 -1.09 4.66 18.06
C ILE A 175 -1.73 4.47 16.69
N TRP A 176 -0.96 3.99 15.71
CA TRP A 176 -1.42 3.99 14.32
C TRP A 176 -0.79 2.90 13.47
N VAL A 177 -1.38 2.66 12.31
CA VAL A 177 -0.77 1.99 11.16
C VAL A 177 -0.66 3.01 10.01
N GLU A 178 0.29 2.83 9.10
CA GLU A 178 0.52 3.81 8.04
C GLU A 178 0.91 3.18 6.70
N LEU A 179 0.51 3.86 5.62
CA LEU A 179 1.05 3.68 4.30
C LEU A 179 1.81 4.96 3.91
N MET A 180 3.13 4.87 3.96
CA MET A 180 4.05 5.90 3.56
C MET A 180 4.23 5.89 2.04
N ASN A 181 4.13 7.05 1.41
CA ASN A 181 4.38 7.19 0.00
C ASN A 181 5.28 8.41 -0.29
N TYR A 182 5.76 8.50 -1.52
CA TYR A 182 6.55 9.62 -1.99
C TYR A 182 5.70 10.89 -2.09
N PRO A 183 6.22 12.04 -1.62
CA PRO A 183 5.48 13.30 -1.53
C PRO A 183 5.10 13.91 -2.90
N ASP A 184 5.75 13.46 -3.97
CA ASP A 184 5.47 13.94 -5.33
C ASP A 184 4.48 13.05 -6.08
N TYR A 185 3.88 12.05 -5.40
CA TYR A 185 3.07 11.05 -6.09
C TYR A 185 1.61 11.43 -6.12
N TYR A 186 1.02 11.93 -5.04
CA TYR A 186 -0.40 12.28 -4.94
C TYR A 186 -0.56 13.70 -4.41
N ALA A 187 -1.49 14.46 -4.99
CA ALA A 187 -1.75 15.82 -4.50
C ALA A 187 -2.89 15.89 -3.49
N THR A 188 -3.64 14.80 -3.31
CA THR A 188 -4.92 14.86 -2.62
C THR A 188 -5.16 13.58 -1.84
N ALA A 189 -5.54 13.75 -0.57
CA ALA A 189 -6.13 12.70 0.23
C ALA A 189 -7.65 12.87 0.26
N VAL A 190 -8.38 11.78 0.22
CA VAL A 190 -9.84 11.76 0.38
C VAL A 190 -10.19 10.75 1.45
N SER A 191 -11.11 11.10 2.34
CA SER A 191 -11.58 10.22 3.38
C SER A 191 -13.10 10.16 3.45
N LYS A 192 -13.65 8.95 3.61
CA LYS A 192 -15.05 8.71 3.95
C LYS A 192 -15.15 8.48 5.45
N THR A 193 -15.67 9.48 6.14
CA THR A 193 -15.80 9.58 7.59
C THR A 193 -17.26 9.43 8.03
N GLU A 194 -17.52 9.36 9.33
CA GLU A 194 -18.89 9.41 9.87
C GLU A 194 -19.59 10.73 9.52
N GLU A 195 -18.80 11.80 9.39
CA GLU A 195 -19.26 13.15 9.03
C GLU A 195 -19.46 13.34 7.52
N GLY A 196 -19.07 12.35 6.70
CA GLY A 196 -19.18 12.38 5.25
C GLY A 196 -17.83 12.31 4.54
N LEU A 197 -17.82 12.73 3.28
CA LEU A 197 -16.62 12.68 2.44
C LEU A 197 -15.81 13.97 2.59
N ILE A 198 -14.56 13.85 3.01
CA ILE A 198 -13.63 14.95 3.26
C ILE A 198 -12.50 14.87 2.23
N THR A 199 -12.19 15.99 1.58
CA THR A 199 -11.09 16.11 0.62
C THR A 199 -10.05 17.05 1.18
N TYR A 200 -8.78 16.67 1.07
CA TYR A 200 -7.65 17.40 1.62
C TYR A 200 -6.55 17.59 0.57
N ASP A 201 -6.14 18.84 0.34
CA ASP A 201 -4.99 19.17 -0.51
C ASP A 201 -3.70 18.95 0.29
N MET A 202 -2.86 18.05 -0.21
CA MET A 202 -1.61 17.68 0.44
C MET A 202 -0.46 18.64 0.09
N ARG A 203 -0.70 19.76 -0.60
CA ARG A 203 0.36 20.72 -0.95
C ARG A 203 0.52 21.81 0.10
N GLY A 204 1.76 22.00 0.57
CA GLY A 204 2.17 23.20 1.32
C GLY A 204 1.70 23.26 2.77
N VAL A 205 1.21 22.16 3.34
CA VAL A 205 0.83 22.06 4.75
C VAL A 205 1.83 21.16 5.48
N THR A 206 2.17 21.48 6.71
CA THR A 206 3.07 20.66 7.52
C THR A 206 2.34 20.11 8.73
N GLY A 207 2.49 18.81 9.00
CA GLY A 207 1.95 18.14 10.18
C GLY A 207 0.81 17.18 9.87
N HIS A 208 0.08 16.80 10.92
CA HIS A 208 -1.06 15.90 10.83
C HIS A 208 -2.36 16.67 10.52
N ALA A 209 -3.19 16.13 9.63
CA ALA A 209 -4.52 16.61 9.32
C ALA A 209 -5.55 15.47 9.37
N LEU A 210 -6.84 15.83 9.42
CA LEU A 210 -8.01 14.94 9.45
C LEU A 210 -8.24 14.16 10.77
N LYS A 211 -7.38 14.33 11.77
CA LYS A 211 -7.50 13.70 13.10
C LYS A 211 -8.79 14.08 13.84
N GLU A 212 -9.39 15.20 13.49
CA GLU A 212 -10.65 15.69 14.04
C GLU A 212 -11.87 14.84 13.61
N TYR A 213 -11.76 14.08 12.52
CA TYR A 213 -12.84 13.24 12.02
C TYR A 213 -12.72 11.81 12.53
N THR A 214 -13.83 11.05 12.47
CA THR A 214 -13.86 9.64 12.88
C THR A 214 -14.22 8.75 11.69
N LEU A 215 -13.55 7.60 11.56
CA LEU A 215 -13.93 6.55 10.63
C LEU A 215 -15.01 5.67 11.27
N GLY A 216 -16.15 5.54 10.60
CA GLY A 216 -17.10 4.46 10.88
C GLY A 216 -16.63 3.14 10.28
N SER A 217 -17.30 2.02 10.60
CA SER A 217 -17.03 0.73 9.95
C SER A 217 -17.12 0.87 8.42
N TYR A 218 -16.11 0.40 7.71
CA TYR A 218 -15.92 0.56 6.26
C TYR A 218 -15.71 2.01 5.79
N GLY A 219 -15.47 2.95 6.72
CA GLY A 219 -14.88 4.25 6.43
C GLY A 219 -13.42 4.09 5.98
N TRP A 220 -12.92 5.02 5.20
CA TRP A 220 -11.62 4.87 4.56
C TRP A 220 -10.89 6.20 4.36
N ILE A 221 -9.59 6.13 4.15
CA ILE A 221 -8.73 7.23 3.68
C ILE A 221 -7.92 6.72 2.48
N ALA A 222 -7.78 7.54 1.46
CA ALA A 222 -7.14 7.16 0.21
C ALA A 222 -6.30 8.31 -0.37
N LEU A 223 -5.25 7.93 -1.11
CA LEU A 223 -4.46 8.86 -1.89
C LEU A 223 -4.94 8.85 -3.34
N VAL A 224 -5.29 10.02 -3.85
CA VAL A 224 -5.86 10.22 -5.20
C VAL A 224 -5.15 11.35 -5.93
N ASN A 225 -5.48 11.50 -7.21
CA ASN A 225 -4.92 12.54 -8.08
C ASN A 225 -3.38 12.52 -8.17
N PRO A 226 -2.77 11.44 -8.70
CA PRO A 226 -1.34 11.45 -8.93
C PRO A 226 -0.82 12.58 -9.81
N LEU A 227 0.31 13.15 -9.40
CA LEU A 227 0.98 14.26 -10.10
C LEU A 227 1.81 13.82 -11.34
N SER A 228 1.81 12.51 -11.65
CA SER A 228 2.50 11.89 -12.80
C SER A 228 1.73 10.65 -13.30
N ASP A 229 2.25 9.91 -14.29
CA ASP A 229 1.65 8.67 -14.85
C ASP A 229 1.59 7.47 -13.87
N VAL A 230 1.54 7.74 -12.56
CA VAL A 230 1.47 6.73 -11.50
C VAL A 230 0.08 6.09 -11.50
N ARG A 231 0.06 4.79 -11.75
CA ARG A 231 -1.07 3.90 -11.44
C ARG A 231 -0.90 3.36 -10.04
N GLY A 232 -1.99 2.99 -9.36
CA GLY A 232 -1.87 2.38 -8.04
C GLY A 232 -2.52 3.11 -6.89
N SER A 233 -3.63 3.84 -7.05
CA SER A 233 -4.23 4.57 -5.92
C SER A 233 -4.50 3.64 -4.73
N PRO A 234 -3.90 3.92 -3.54
CA PRO A 234 -4.13 3.11 -2.35
C PRO A 234 -5.25 3.68 -1.48
N ALA A 235 -5.93 2.79 -0.75
CA ALA A 235 -6.88 3.12 0.30
C ALA A 235 -6.65 2.25 1.53
N LEU A 236 -6.68 2.88 2.71
CA LEU A 236 -6.80 2.21 4.00
C LEU A 236 -8.27 2.29 4.45
N VAL A 237 -8.88 1.14 4.70
CA VAL A 237 -10.29 1.00 5.07
C VAL A 237 -10.39 0.41 6.47
N LEU A 238 -11.10 1.08 7.36
CA LEU A 238 -11.42 0.55 8.68
C LEU A 238 -12.40 -0.62 8.55
N ILE A 239 -12.08 -1.78 9.12
CA ILE A 239 -13.02 -2.91 9.24
C ILE A 239 -13.56 -2.98 10.67
N ARG A 240 -12.67 -2.91 11.66
CA ARG A 240 -13.01 -2.95 13.09
C ARG A 240 -11.91 -2.26 13.89
N SER A 241 -12.28 -1.59 14.98
CA SER A 241 -11.33 -1.04 15.93
C SER A 241 -11.86 -1.17 17.35
N SER A 242 -10.96 -1.42 18.30
CA SER A 242 -11.25 -1.39 19.75
C SER A 242 -11.40 0.02 20.32
N GLN A 243 -10.88 1.04 19.62
CA GLN A 243 -10.98 2.46 19.95
C GLN A 243 -11.62 3.24 18.79
N LYS A 244 -11.89 4.54 18.99
CA LYS A 244 -12.21 5.41 17.85
C LYS A 244 -11.03 5.44 16.89
N ALA A 245 -11.32 5.28 15.61
CA ALA A 245 -10.32 5.29 14.55
C ALA A 245 -10.44 6.61 13.79
N HIS A 246 -9.32 7.26 13.53
CA HIS A 246 -9.25 8.57 12.92
C HIS A 246 -8.46 8.46 11.63
N PRO A 247 -8.97 8.96 10.50
CA PRO A 247 -8.16 9.08 9.31
C PRO A 247 -7.11 10.15 9.58
N THR A 248 -5.89 9.93 9.13
CA THR A 248 -4.86 10.96 9.27
C THR A 248 -4.01 11.02 8.03
N VAL A 249 -3.73 12.25 7.61
CA VAL A 249 -2.66 12.55 6.67
C VAL A 249 -1.53 13.15 7.48
N CYS A 250 -0.32 12.58 7.39
CA CYS A 250 0.87 13.29 7.81
C CYS A 250 1.56 13.85 6.56
N ASN A 251 1.68 15.17 6.52
CA ASN A 251 2.48 15.85 5.52
C ASN A 251 3.75 16.36 6.20
N CYS A 252 4.81 15.58 6.04
CA CYS A 252 6.16 15.95 6.48
C CYS A 252 6.99 16.36 5.26
N PRO A 253 8.07 17.16 5.42
CA PRO A 253 8.83 17.75 4.32
C PRO A 253 9.39 16.79 3.24
N ASN A 254 9.21 15.47 3.37
CA ASN A 254 9.65 14.46 2.41
C ASN A 254 8.71 13.25 2.32
N VAL A 255 7.50 13.33 2.90
CA VAL A 255 6.63 12.16 3.09
C VAL A 255 5.17 12.55 3.00
N ASP A 256 4.46 11.88 2.10
CA ASP A 256 3.00 11.85 2.06
C ASP A 256 2.56 10.47 2.57
N ASN A 257 1.88 10.41 3.70
CA ASN A 257 1.32 9.14 4.18
C ASN A 257 -0.17 9.29 4.51
N ILE A 258 -0.86 8.15 4.48
CA ILE A 258 -2.18 7.98 5.06
C ILE A 258 -2.09 7.00 6.21
N GLU A 259 -2.82 7.27 7.27
CA GLU A 259 -2.72 6.59 8.54
C GLU A 259 -4.12 6.31 9.11
N ILE A 260 -4.22 5.30 9.97
CA ILE A 260 -5.39 5.10 10.85
C ILE A 260 -4.93 5.22 12.30
N HIS A 261 -5.30 6.32 12.95
CA HIS A 261 -4.96 6.61 14.35
C HIS A 261 -6.04 6.12 15.31
N MET A 262 -5.63 5.56 16.46
CA MET A 262 -6.56 5.03 17.48
C MET A 262 -6.78 5.95 18.70
N LEU A 263 -6.07 7.09 18.76
CA LEU A 263 -6.18 8.07 19.85
C LEU A 263 -6.69 9.45 19.38
N GLY A 264 -6.77 9.69 18.06
CA GLY A 264 -7.20 10.98 17.53
C GLY A 264 -6.31 12.13 18.01
N ASN A 265 -6.90 13.07 18.76
CA ASN A 265 -6.21 14.19 19.40
C ASN A 265 -5.98 13.97 20.91
N GLU A 266 -6.28 12.78 21.43
CA GLU A 266 -6.11 12.46 22.85
C GLU A 266 -4.65 12.10 23.15
N GLU A 267 -4.15 12.63 24.26
CA GLU A 267 -2.94 12.12 24.90
C GLU A 267 -3.32 11.27 26.10
N ARG A 268 -2.77 10.05 26.17
CA ARG A 268 -3.13 9.08 27.20
C ARG A 268 -1.91 8.44 27.85
N MET A 269 -1.91 8.36 29.18
CA MET A 269 -0.99 7.51 29.91
C MET A 269 -1.38 6.04 29.72
N LEU A 270 -0.49 5.23 29.14
CA LEU A 270 -0.73 3.80 28.96
C LEU A 270 -0.18 2.98 30.12
N LYS A 271 -0.97 2.00 30.54
CA LYS A 271 -0.62 1.07 31.62
C LYS A 271 -0.25 -0.29 31.09
N LYS A 272 0.56 -1.02 31.85
CA LYS A 272 0.82 -2.43 31.57
C LYS A 272 -0.51 -3.18 31.43
N GLY A 273 -0.66 -3.92 30.32
CA GLY A 273 -1.86 -4.67 29.99
C GLY A 273 -2.89 -3.89 29.18
N ASP A 274 -2.71 -2.58 28.94
CA ASP A 274 -3.50 -1.88 27.94
C ASP A 274 -3.31 -2.54 26.56
N SER A 275 -4.40 -2.68 25.82
CA SER A 275 -4.42 -3.38 24.54
C SER A 275 -5.18 -2.61 23.47
N PHE A 276 -4.72 -2.74 22.23
CA PHE A 276 -5.33 -2.12 21.06
C PHE A 276 -5.49 -3.19 19.98
N GLU A 277 -6.66 -3.21 19.35
CA GLU A 277 -6.99 -4.04 18.20
C GLU A 277 -7.49 -3.16 17.06
N LEU A 278 -6.94 -3.37 15.86
CA LEU A 278 -7.39 -2.78 14.61
C LEU A 278 -7.42 -3.86 13.52
N HIS A 279 -8.57 -4.01 12.89
CA HIS A 279 -8.69 -4.75 11.64
C HIS A 279 -8.94 -3.75 10.53
N TYR A 280 -8.14 -3.83 9.47
CA TYR A 280 -8.23 -2.88 8.36
C TYR A 280 -7.89 -3.56 7.05
N LEU A 281 -8.31 -2.95 5.96
CA LEU A 281 -8.07 -3.42 4.60
C LEU A 281 -7.26 -2.36 3.86
N LEU A 282 -6.09 -2.75 3.36
CA LEU A 282 -5.37 -2.00 2.33
C LEU A 282 -5.86 -2.48 0.97
N ILE A 283 -6.34 -1.56 0.13
CA ILE A 283 -6.71 -1.83 -1.26
C ILE A 283 -5.81 -0.99 -2.16
N VAL A 284 -5.22 -1.61 -3.18
CA VAL A 284 -4.45 -0.91 -4.21
C VAL A 284 -5.08 -1.19 -5.56
N SER A 285 -5.53 -0.12 -6.21
CA SER A 285 -6.18 -0.18 -7.52
C SER A 285 -5.21 0.05 -8.66
N ASP A 286 -5.35 -0.65 -9.79
CA ASP A 286 -4.60 -0.33 -11.01
C ASP A 286 -5.14 0.91 -11.74
N GLU A 287 -6.23 1.51 -11.23
CA GLU A 287 -6.80 2.74 -11.75
C GLU A 287 -5.90 3.96 -11.47
N PRO A 288 -5.71 4.84 -12.46
CA PRO A 288 -4.95 6.05 -12.30
C PRO A 288 -5.91 7.16 -11.85
N ASN A 289 -6.02 7.52 -10.57
CA ASN A 289 -6.61 8.82 -10.14
C ASN A 289 -8.09 8.90 -9.68
N SER A 290 -8.82 7.83 -9.36
CA SER A 290 -10.18 7.97 -8.78
C SER A 290 -10.29 7.38 -7.38
N TYR A 291 -11.30 7.80 -6.62
CA TYR A 291 -11.80 7.12 -5.41
C TYR A 291 -13.16 6.43 -5.64
N SER A 292 -13.79 6.61 -6.81
CA SER A 292 -15.12 6.06 -7.11
C SER A 292 -15.18 4.52 -7.06
N TRP A 293 -14.03 3.86 -7.20
CA TRP A 293 -13.92 2.40 -7.15
C TRP A 293 -13.92 1.85 -5.71
N ILE A 294 -13.59 2.68 -4.70
CA ILE A 294 -13.28 2.21 -3.34
C ILE A 294 -14.49 1.53 -2.70
N ASP A 295 -15.65 2.19 -2.70
CA ASP A 295 -16.86 1.62 -2.09
C ASP A 295 -17.26 0.30 -2.78
N GLY A 296 -17.13 0.21 -4.10
CA GLY A 296 -17.38 -1.03 -4.83
C GLY A 296 -16.37 -2.14 -4.50
N ALA A 297 -15.10 -1.79 -4.30
CA ALA A 297 -14.06 -2.73 -3.89
C ALA A 297 -14.28 -3.23 -2.46
N VAL A 298 -14.73 -2.35 -1.56
CA VAL A 298 -15.10 -2.71 -0.18
C VAL A 298 -16.26 -3.71 -0.17
N GLU A 299 -17.33 -3.47 -0.92
CA GLU A 299 -18.45 -4.42 -1.00
C GLU A 299 -18.02 -5.80 -1.53
N ARG A 300 -17.08 -5.85 -2.49
CA ARG A 300 -16.50 -7.11 -2.96
C ARG A 300 -15.64 -7.82 -1.91
N ALA A 301 -14.92 -7.07 -1.08
CA ALA A 301 -14.07 -7.64 -0.04
C ALA A 301 -14.86 -8.23 1.13
N LYS A 302 -16.06 -7.70 1.44
CA LYS A 302 -16.85 -8.11 2.62
C LYS A 302 -17.09 -9.62 2.74
N PRO A 303 -17.56 -10.35 1.70
CA PRO A 303 -17.79 -11.79 1.82
C PRO A 303 -16.51 -12.57 2.14
N VAL A 304 -15.36 -12.16 1.59
CA VAL A 304 -14.06 -12.80 1.87
C VAL A 304 -13.65 -12.54 3.32
N ILE A 305 -13.79 -11.30 3.79
CA ILE A 305 -13.50 -10.91 5.17
C ILE A 305 -14.39 -11.69 6.16
N GLU A 306 -15.67 -11.83 5.86
CA GLU A 306 -16.61 -12.61 6.68
C GLU A 306 -16.25 -14.10 6.77
N LEU A 307 -15.75 -14.68 5.67
CA LEU A 307 -15.27 -16.07 5.67
C LEU A 307 -13.98 -16.22 6.49
N ILE A 308 -13.05 -15.25 6.38
CA ILE A 308 -11.82 -15.22 7.19
C ILE A 308 -12.15 -15.07 8.68
N ASP A 309 -13.06 -14.15 9.04
CA ASP A 309 -13.41 -13.90 10.44
C ASP A 309 -14.18 -15.06 11.08
N ARG A 310 -14.87 -15.89 10.28
CA ARG A 310 -15.49 -17.15 10.73
C ARG A 310 -14.52 -18.33 10.80
N GLY A 311 -13.28 -18.17 10.33
CA GLY A 311 -12.30 -19.26 10.23
C GLY A 311 -12.62 -20.28 9.14
N GLU A 312 -13.48 -19.92 8.19
CA GLU A 312 -13.82 -20.75 7.02
C GLU A 312 -12.76 -20.63 5.90
N LEU A 313 -11.94 -19.58 5.97
CA LEU A 313 -10.70 -19.44 5.23
C LEU A 313 -9.52 -19.49 6.23
N PRO A 314 -8.36 -20.06 5.83
CA PRO A 314 -7.19 -20.20 6.67
C PRO A 314 -6.69 -18.86 7.19
#